data_AF-A0A0Q5NVK0-F1
#
_entry.id   AF-A0A0Q5NVK0-F1
#
_cell.length_a   1.000
_cell.length_b   1.000
_cell.length_c   1.000
_cell.angle_alpha   90.00
_cell.angle_beta   90.00
_cell.angle_gamma   90.00
#
_symmetry.space_group_name_H-M   'P 1'
#
loop_
_entity.id
_entity.type
_entity.pdbx_description
1 polymer ?
#
loop_
_entity_poly.entity_id
_entity_poly.type
_entity_poly.pdbx_seq_one_letter_code
_entity_poly.pdbx_strand_id
1 'polypeptide(L)'
;MIKRRQFLGCLTAVGGSYLLSACGGGSSDGIGNAGAVANSATNGAAVGSAIANAATTASASGASLPSASSIIDSSGNVWTLSGGVVYKNGSVAGVNYNAALVLWYNGTIYHQNTGGQFYSWNGSGWSACLDPRTAGTSADGATIPSGSVLIDKQGRKWTVSGGVIYRDGTVVGVNYNVALLLWYGGVMWHKNTGGQFYVWTDAAGWLASSDPRTPVAATAGSFFGVNGHWDYTYTPAQIISILKSMGCKSYRVGCSDDPKQIAAVAKLAAAFQSAGMTLLVLINQGMTDANGNVLAGESVAYNQGYMVGSTVANALKQYGVTMYECGNELTRQNSTILNFTEAGTKAVDFNNANWPAMRGVMRGMIDGVKSVQSNSKCGINFCVADVGAADALWEGTQPDGSRGYPKVRWDITTWHNYEVYGDIFNISTDGAGPGFDLPTYCKARYGVPFMITEWNTGPEQTQAYRANYITSQLGNFYAARKTHNILSVMYYVLDSGNSTYGIMINGAPLSAPYAAFTGFTASHADV
;
A
#
# COMPACT_ATOMS: atom_id res chain seq x y z
N MET A 1 -14.83 -26.76 -20.94
CA MET A 1 -13.69 -25.92 -21.38
C MET A 1 -14.21 -24.54 -21.78
N ILE A 2 -14.20 -23.59 -20.84
CA ILE A 2 -14.50 -22.17 -21.11
C ILE A 2 -13.15 -21.44 -21.13
N LYS A 3 -12.87 -20.75 -22.22
CA LYS A 3 -11.59 -20.10 -22.50
C LYS A 3 -11.50 -18.78 -21.71
N ARG A 4 -10.28 -18.49 -21.23
CA ARG A 4 -9.74 -17.35 -20.47
C ARG A 4 -10.08 -15.92 -20.99
N ARG A 5 -11.04 -15.75 -21.90
CA ARG A 5 -11.34 -14.50 -22.63
C ARG A 5 -12.72 -13.87 -22.33
N GLN A 6 -13.45 -14.34 -21.32
CA GLN A 6 -14.78 -13.79 -20.99
C GLN A 6 -14.86 -13.05 -19.65
N PHE A 7 -13.74 -12.77 -18.99
CA PHE A 7 -13.76 -12.11 -17.67
C PHE A 7 -13.46 -10.59 -17.69
N LEU A 8 -13.02 -10.03 -18.83
CA LEU A 8 -12.74 -8.59 -18.94
C LEU A 8 -13.93 -7.76 -19.47
N GLY A 9 -15.14 -8.34 -19.52
CA GLY A 9 -16.28 -7.77 -20.27
C GLY A 9 -17.54 -7.39 -19.48
N CYS A 10 -17.60 -7.55 -18.15
CA CYS A 10 -18.87 -7.45 -17.42
C CYS A 10 -18.87 -6.53 -16.20
N LEU A 11 -18.15 -5.40 -16.23
CA LEU A 11 -18.39 -4.34 -15.25
C LEU A 11 -18.18 -2.93 -15.85
N THR A 12 -19.04 -2.56 -16.81
CA THR A 12 -19.23 -1.16 -17.21
C THR A 12 -20.71 -0.86 -17.26
N ALA A 13 -21.25 -0.24 -16.20
CA ALA A 13 -22.38 0.68 -16.32
C ALA A 13 -22.51 1.55 -15.06
N VAL A 14 -22.54 2.87 -15.33
CA VAL A 14 -23.10 3.99 -14.53
C VAL A 14 -22.13 4.85 -13.71
N GLY A 15 -22.03 6.11 -14.17
CA GLY A 15 -21.66 7.32 -13.42
C GLY A 15 -20.26 7.82 -13.76
N GLY A 16 -20.00 9.03 -14.24
CA GLY A 16 -20.78 10.25 -14.37
C GLY A 16 -19.75 11.37 -14.59
N SER A 17 -20.01 12.23 -15.56
CA SER A 17 -19.10 13.24 -16.12
C SER A 17 -18.84 14.42 -15.16
N TYR A 18 -17.59 14.90 -15.11
CA TYR A 18 -17.29 16.31 -14.79
C TYR A 18 -16.25 16.88 -15.75
N LEU A 19 -16.67 17.95 -16.42
CA LEU A 19 -15.87 18.83 -17.27
C LEU A 19 -15.05 19.78 -16.38
N LEU A 20 -13.74 19.89 -16.62
CA LEU A 20 -12.92 21.00 -16.18
C LEU A 20 -12.33 21.69 -17.41
N SER A 21 -12.78 22.92 -17.67
CA SER A 21 -12.16 23.84 -18.62
C SER A 21 -11.30 24.81 -17.82
N ALA A 22 -10.00 24.83 -18.10
CA ALA A 22 -9.05 25.82 -17.64
C ALA A 22 -8.29 26.37 -18.84
N CYS A 23 -8.38 27.68 -19.03
CA CYS A 23 -7.50 28.55 -19.82
C CYS A 23 -7.74 29.95 -19.20
N GLY A 24 -6.78 30.81 -18.91
CA GLY A 24 -5.36 30.90 -19.22
C GLY A 24 -4.95 32.31 -18.77
N GLY A 25 -3.71 32.47 -18.31
CA GLY A 25 -3.19 33.74 -17.79
C GLY A 25 -2.85 34.79 -18.86
N GLY A 26 -2.51 35.98 -18.39
CA GLY A 26 -1.94 37.05 -19.19
C GLY A 26 -1.65 38.28 -18.33
N SER A 27 -0.40 38.43 -17.91
CA SER A 27 0.13 39.57 -17.16
C SER A 27 0.73 40.60 -18.14
N SER A 28 0.64 41.89 -17.82
CA SER A 28 1.40 42.95 -18.50
C SER A 28 1.81 44.06 -17.52
N ASP A 29 3.12 44.16 -17.31
CA ASP A 29 4.01 45.32 -17.18
C ASP A 29 3.57 46.60 -16.44
N GLY A 30 4.45 47.01 -15.50
CA GLY A 30 4.50 48.36 -14.94
C GLY A 30 5.82 48.63 -14.22
N ILE A 31 6.74 49.31 -14.90
CA ILE A 31 8.09 49.69 -14.50
C ILE A 31 8.04 50.95 -13.61
N GLY A 32 8.81 51.02 -12.53
CA GLY A 32 9.00 52.23 -11.72
C GLY A 32 10.23 52.14 -10.80
N ASN A 33 11.10 53.14 -10.90
CA ASN A 33 12.52 53.13 -10.56
C ASN A 33 12.87 53.68 -9.16
N ALA A 34 13.99 53.19 -8.62
CA ALA A 34 14.98 53.77 -7.68
C ALA A 34 14.58 54.67 -6.48
N GLY A 35 15.14 54.33 -5.31
CA GLY A 35 15.32 55.26 -4.20
C GLY A 35 16.00 54.61 -2.98
N ALA A 36 17.33 54.70 -2.91
CA ALA A 36 18.10 54.35 -1.71
C ALA A 36 18.09 55.51 -0.70
N VAL A 37 17.82 55.22 0.57
CA VAL A 37 18.22 56.06 1.72
C VAL A 37 18.65 55.16 2.88
N ALA A 38 19.81 55.47 3.43
CA ALA A 38 20.44 54.77 4.54
C ALA A 38 20.13 55.44 5.89
N ASN A 39 20.27 54.61 6.93
CA ASN A 39 20.70 54.94 8.30
C ASN A 39 19.62 55.28 9.35
N SER A 40 19.35 54.34 10.27
CA SER A 40 19.87 54.43 11.64
C SER A 40 19.40 53.25 12.49
N ALA A 41 20.35 52.68 13.22
CA ALA A 41 20.18 51.54 14.09
C ALA A 41 19.29 51.83 15.32
N THR A 42 18.40 50.89 15.65
CA THR A 42 18.14 50.52 17.04
C THR A 42 17.92 49.02 17.12
N ASN A 43 18.75 48.39 17.94
CA ASN A 43 18.88 46.97 18.14
C ASN A 43 17.60 46.37 18.76
N GLY A 44 16.85 45.60 17.97
CA GLY A 44 15.74 44.77 18.43
C GLY A 44 15.53 43.49 17.60
N ALA A 45 16.28 43.33 16.51
CA ALA A 45 16.14 42.24 15.54
C ALA A 45 16.76 40.89 15.98
N ALA A 46 17.22 40.77 17.23
CA ALA A 46 17.87 39.55 17.73
C ALA A 46 16.94 38.59 18.50
N VAL A 47 15.63 38.87 18.60
CA VAL A 47 14.67 37.97 19.28
C VAL A 47 13.47 37.59 18.42
N GLY A 48 13.47 37.95 17.13
CA GLY A 48 12.34 37.71 16.21
C GLY A 48 12.59 36.70 15.08
N SER A 49 13.81 36.19 14.90
CA SER A 49 14.18 35.40 13.71
C SER A 49 14.69 33.98 14.01
N ALA A 50 14.36 33.43 15.17
CA ALA A 50 14.67 32.03 15.53
C ALA A 50 13.42 31.14 15.73
N ILE A 51 12.26 31.53 15.18
CA ILE A 51 11.07 30.64 15.11
C ILE A 51 10.41 30.72 13.73
N ALA A 52 11.20 30.57 12.67
CA ALA A 52 10.68 30.38 11.32
C ALA A 52 11.63 29.44 10.57
N ASN A 53 11.61 28.16 10.94
CA ASN A 53 11.95 26.98 10.13
C ASN A 53 12.12 25.71 10.98
N ALA A 54 11.21 25.47 11.92
CA ALA A 54 10.82 24.10 12.21
C ALA A 54 9.53 23.88 11.43
N ALA A 55 9.53 22.98 10.45
CA ALA A 55 8.29 22.44 9.92
C ALA A 55 7.60 21.70 11.06
N THR A 56 6.75 22.40 11.82
CA THR A 56 5.95 21.77 12.86
C THR A 56 4.84 21.00 12.17
N THR A 57 4.99 19.69 12.08
CA THR A 57 3.95 18.80 11.56
C THR A 57 2.64 19.08 12.29
N ALA A 58 1.54 19.21 11.54
CA ALA A 58 0.21 19.36 12.13
C ALA A 58 -0.06 18.22 13.12
N SER A 59 -0.85 18.51 14.15
CA SER A 59 -1.25 17.49 15.12
C SER A 59 -1.98 16.33 14.43
N ALA A 60 -1.89 15.13 15.01
CA ALA A 60 -2.66 13.99 14.53
C ALA A 60 -4.17 14.30 14.65
N SER A 61 -4.96 13.88 13.65
CA SER A 61 -6.41 14.01 13.71
C SER A 61 -6.95 13.30 14.97
N GLY A 62 -7.86 13.95 15.68
CA GLY A 62 -8.34 13.50 16.99
C GLY A 62 -7.60 14.10 18.18
N ALA A 63 -6.47 14.79 18.00
CA ALA A 63 -5.77 15.48 19.09
C ALA A 63 -6.70 16.50 19.76
N SER A 64 -6.69 16.51 21.10
CA SER A 64 -7.61 17.35 21.87
C SER A 64 -6.95 18.07 23.04
N LEU A 65 -7.49 19.23 23.42
CA LEU A 65 -7.18 19.92 24.66
C LEU A 65 -8.32 19.68 25.66
N PRO A 66 -8.05 19.41 26.95
CA PRO A 66 -6.75 19.57 27.63
C PRO A 66 -5.84 18.34 27.62
N SER A 67 -6.12 17.29 26.83
CA SER A 67 -5.28 16.07 26.83
C SER A 67 -3.85 16.31 26.30
N ALA A 68 -3.69 17.27 25.38
CA ALA A 68 -2.41 17.83 24.97
C ALA A 68 -2.18 19.23 25.58
N SER A 69 -0.94 19.72 25.52
CA SER A 69 -0.58 21.09 25.93
C SER A 69 -0.95 22.14 24.87
N SER A 70 -0.93 21.74 23.59
CA SER A 70 -1.28 22.57 22.44
C SER A 70 -1.60 21.70 21.23
N ILE A 71 -2.31 22.25 20.27
CA ILE A 71 -2.59 21.65 18.96
C ILE A 71 -1.94 22.51 17.87
N ILE A 72 -1.38 21.90 16.84
CA ILE A 72 -0.81 22.60 15.67
C ILE A 72 -1.66 22.28 14.44
N ASP A 73 -2.16 23.30 13.75
CA ASP A 73 -2.93 23.09 12.51
C ASP A 73 -2.05 22.94 11.27
N SER A 74 -2.66 22.65 10.11
CA SER A 74 -1.98 22.47 8.82
C SER A 74 -1.25 23.71 8.31
N SER A 75 -1.58 24.89 8.84
CA SER A 75 -0.91 26.15 8.53
C SER A 75 0.16 26.51 9.56
N GLY A 76 0.49 25.59 10.48
CA GLY A 76 1.47 25.80 11.53
C GLY A 76 1.00 26.69 12.70
N ASN A 77 -0.30 27.01 12.78
CA ASN A 77 -0.79 27.80 13.90
C ASN A 77 -0.91 26.95 15.16
N VAL A 78 -0.56 27.54 16.30
CA VAL A 78 -0.63 26.92 17.63
C VAL A 78 -1.94 27.29 18.31
N TRP A 79 -2.69 26.27 18.69
CA TRP A 79 -3.99 26.36 19.35
C TRP A 79 -3.87 25.95 20.80
N THR A 80 -4.42 26.77 21.70
CA THR A 80 -4.44 26.51 23.15
C THR A 80 -5.82 26.78 23.73
N LEU A 81 -6.11 26.17 24.88
CA LEU A 81 -7.36 26.30 25.62
C LEU A 81 -7.01 26.78 27.03
N SER A 82 -7.49 27.96 27.42
CA SER A 82 -7.25 28.54 28.73
C SER A 82 -8.47 29.30 29.21
N GLY A 83 -8.88 29.08 30.46
CA GLY A 83 -10.02 29.79 31.07
C GLY A 83 -11.35 29.62 30.32
N GLY A 84 -11.54 28.51 29.60
CA GLY A 84 -12.73 28.30 28.75
C GLY A 84 -12.72 29.10 27.44
N VAL A 85 -11.55 29.60 27.02
CA VAL A 85 -11.36 30.37 25.79
C VAL A 85 -10.29 29.71 24.92
N VAL A 86 -10.56 29.65 23.63
CA VAL A 86 -9.69 29.11 22.58
C VAL A 86 -8.82 30.23 22.02
N TYR A 87 -7.52 29.98 21.95
CA TYR A 87 -6.52 30.91 21.41
C TYR A 87 -5.84 30.31 20.19
N LYS A 88 -5.57 31.14 19.18
CA LYS A 88 -4.78 30.86 17.98
C LYS A 88 -3.56 31.79 17.99
N ASN A 89 -2.35 31.22 18.01
CA ASN A 89 -1.07 31.95 18.10
C ASN A 89 -1.06 32.99 19.23
N GLY A 90 -1.59 32.63 20.40
CA GLY A 90 -1.65 33.51 21.57
C GLY A 90 -2.75 34.57 21.57
N SER A 91 -3.47 34.76 20.46
CA SER A 91 -4.64 35.66 20.38
C SER A 91 -5.95 34.89 20.51
N VAL A 92 -6.99 35.50 21.08
CA VAL A 92 -8.33 34.88 21.16
C VAL A 92 -8.82 34.56 19.74
N ALA A 93 -9.17 33.30 19.50
CA ALA A 93 -9.60 32.83 18.18
C ALA A 93 -11.07 33.17 17.96
N GLY A 94 -11.35 34.30 17.30
CA GLY A 94 -12.72 34.77 17.04
C GLY A 94 -13.53 34.94 18.33
N VAL A 95 -14.87 35.00 18.23
CA VAL A 95 -15.74 35.03 19.40
C VAL A 95 -15.99 33.60 19.88
N ASN A 96 -15.46 33.25 21.05
CA ASN A 96 -15.69 31.96 21.70
C ASN A 96 -15.70 32.12 23.22
N TYR A 97 -16.42 31.24 23.92
CA TYR A 97 -16.55 31.23 25.37
C TYR A 97 -17.05 29.86 25.83
N ASN A 98 -16.84 29.54 27.11
CA ASN A 98 -17.24 28.27 27.72
C ASN A 98 -16.70 27.03 26.96
N ALA A 99 -15.56 27.14 26.29
CA ALA A 99 -14.93 26.01 25.61
C ALA A 99 -14.43 24.99 26.64
N ALA A 100 -14.93 23.77 26.57
CA ALA A 100 -14.51 22.65 27.41
C ALA A 100 -13.51 21.73 26.71
N LEU A 101 -13.50 21.74 25.37
CA LEU A 101 -12.66 20.92 24.51
C LEU A 101 -12.23 21.75 23.30
N VAL A 102 -10.96 21.62 22.88
CA VAL A 102 -10.53 21.97 21.51
C VAL A 102 -10.09 20.69 20.83
N LEU A 103 -10.47 20.51 19.57
CA LEU A 103 -10.25 19.29 18.82
C LEU A 103 -9.70 19.63 17.43
N TRP A 104 -8.58 19.03 17.05
CA TRP A 104 -8.14 18.99 15.67
C TRP A 104 -8.69 17.75 15.00
N TYR A 105 -9.48 17.90 13.94
CA TYR A 105 -10.13 16.77 13.28
C TYR A 105 -10.23 17.00 11.78
N ASN A 106 -9.71 16.05 11.00
CA ASN A 106 -9.77 16.06 9.54
C ASN A 106 -9.37 17.41 8.89
N GLY A 107 -8.28 18.01 9.37
CA GLY A 107 -7.76 19.28 8.84
C GLY A 107 -8.49 20.54 9.34
N THR A 108 -9.47 20.41 10.23
CA THR A 108 -10.24 21.53 10.78
C THR A 108 -10.13 21.57 12.30
N ILE A 109 -10.07 22.78 12.86
CA ILE A 109 -10.16 22.99 14.32
C ILE A 109 -11.63 23.10 14.72
N TYR A 110 -11.98 22.43 15.80
CA TYR A 110 -13.29 22.49 16.45
C TYR A 110 -13.12 22.86 17.91
N HIS A 111 -14.15 23.43 18.50
CA HIS A 111 -14.29 23.44 19.95
C HIS A 111 -15.67 22.94 20.37
N GLN A 112 -15.73 22.35 21.57
CA GLN A 112 -16.99 22.00 22.23
C GLN A 112 -17.19 22.96 23.40
N ASN A 113 -18.39 23.52 23.54
CA ASN A 113 -18.73 24.30 24.72
C ASN A 113 -19.15 23.40 25.89
N THR A 114 -19.29 23.98 27.09
CA THR A 114 -19.75 23.25 28.29
C THR A 114 -21.18 22.70 28.17
N GLY A 115 -21.99 23.21 27.23
CA GLY A 115 -23.31 22.69 26.88
C GLY A 115 -23.28 21.51 25.90
N GLY A 116 -22.08 21.07 25.47
CA GLY A 116 -21.88 19.93 24.59
C GLY A 116 -21.99 20.24 23.09
N GLN A 117 -22.27 21.49 22.70
CA GLN A 117 -22.40 21.90 21.30
C GLN A 117 -21.03 22.09 20.66
N PHE A 118 -20.92 21.69 19.40
CA PHE A 118 -19.68 21.82 18.63
C PHE A 118 -19.71 22.99 17.67
N TYR A 119 -18.54 23.56 17.45
CA TYR A 119 -18.32 24.63 16.48
C TYR A 119 -17.04 24.38 15.70
N SER A 120 -17.08 24.55 14.38
CA SER A 120 -15.94 24.43 13.48
C SER A 120 -15.34 25.79 13.16
N TRP A 121 -14.01 25.84 13.04
CA TRP A 121 -13.26 27.02 12.62
C TRP A 121 -13.26 27.13 11.10
N ASN A 122 -13.71 28.28 10.57
CA ASN A 122 -13.80 28.52 9.12
C ASN A 122 -12.68 29.41 8.57
N GLY A 123 -11.68 29.74 9.39
CA GLY A 123 -10.58 30.65 9.03
C GLY A 123 -10.62 31.98 9.76
N SER A 124 -11.81 32.50 10.06
CA SER A 124 -12.01 33.80 10.73
C SER A 124 -12.99 33.77 11.91
N GLY A 125 -13.82 32.73 12.03
CA GLY A 125 -14.78 32.56 13.11
C GLY A 125 -15.28 31.12 13.27
N TRP A 126 -16.32 30.97 14.09
CA TRP A 126 -16.89 29.68 14.49
C TRP A 126 -18.28 29.45 13.90
N SER A 127 -18.54 28.24 13.41
CA SER A 127 -19.84 27.85 12.87
C SER A 127 -20.36 26.61 13.60
N ALA A 128 -21.61 26.62 14.05
CA ALA A 128 -22.19 25.50 14.79
C ALA A 128 -22.25 24.24 13.92
N CYS A 129 -21.92 23.09 14.51
CA CYS A 129 -21.91 21.80 13.83
C CYS A 129 -22.23 20.64 14.79
N LEU A 130 -22.42 19.44 14.23
CA LEU A 130 -22.43 18.20 15.01
C LEU A 130 -21.02 17.89 15.54
N ASP A 131 -20.91 17.02 16.55
CA ASP A 131 -19.62 16.48 16.97
C ASP A 131 -18.98 15.76 15.77
N PRO A 132 -17.85 16.27 15.23
CA PRO A 132 -17.24 15.70 14.02
C PRO A 132 -16.74 14.28 14.22
N ARG A 133 -16.62 13.79 15.47
CA ARG A 133 -16.25 12.41 15.80
C ARG A 133 -17.44 11.44 15.68
N THR A 134 -18.65 11.96 15.62
CA THR A 134 -19.90 11.17 15.57
C THR A 134 -20.61 11.22 14.22
N ALA A 135 -20.14 12.06 13.31
CA ALA A 135 -20.69 12.24 11.98
C ALA A 135 -19.78 11.57 10.93
N GLY A 136 -20.26 10.49 10.30
CA GLY A 136 -19.52 9.77 9.26
C GLY A 136 -18.34 8.94 9.78
N THR A 137 -17.55 8.40 8.85
CA THR A 137 -16.33 7.63 9.15
C THR A 137 -15.34 8.47 9.96
N SER A 138 -14.66 7.84 10.92
CA SER A 138 -13.59 8.50 11.66
C SER A 138 -12.48 9.01 10.74
N ALA A 139 -11.91 10.16 11.10
CA ALA A 139 -10.77 10.71 10.40
C ALA A 139 -9.56 9.80 10.55
N ASP A 140 -8.74 9.69 9.51
CA ASP A 140 -7.53 8.89 9.54
C ASP A 140 -6.57 9.37 10.65
N GLY A 141 -6.08 8.45 11.46
CA GLY A 141 -5.28 8.72 12.65
C GLY A 141 -6.07 9.00 13.93
N ALA A 142 -7.41 9.03 13.89
CA ALA A 142 -8.24 9.24 15.07
C ALA A 142 -8.05 8.15 16.13
N THR A 143 -8.08 8.53 17.40
CA THR A 143 -7.77 7.63 18.51
C THR A 143 -8.74 7.75 19.68
N ILE A 144 -8.87 6.66 20.44
CA ILE A 144 -9.32 6.65 21.84
C ILE A 144 -8.06 6.46 22.68
N PRO A 145 -7.80 7.29 23.72
CA PRO A 145 -8.74 8.13 24.45
C PRO A 145 -8.92 9.59 23.97
N SER A 146 -8.27 10.02 22.89
CA SER A 146 -8.40 11.42 22.43
C SER A 146 -9.84 11.78 22.03
N GLY A 147 -10.59 10.81 21.51
CA GLY A 147 -12.05 10.78 21.41
C GLY A 147 -12.68 9.66 22.25
N SER A 148 -14.01 9.63 22.27
CA SER A 148 -14.80 8.63 23.01
C SER A 148 -15.39 7.53 22.13
N VAL A 149 -15.43 7.74 20.81
CA VAL A 149 -15.94 6.79 19.82
C VAL A 149 -15.16 6.93 18.52
N LEU A 150 -14.91 5.80 17.86
CA LEU A 150 -14.47 5.74 16.46
C LEU A 150 -15.57 5.10 15.62
N ILE A 151 -15.73 5.54 14.38
CA ILE A 151 -16.73 5.04 13.45
C ILE A 151 -15.98 4.47 12.25
N ASP A 152 -16.19 3.19 11.95
CA ASP A 152 -15.59 2.61 10.75
C ASP A 152 -16.38 3.00 9.49
N LYS A 153 -15.81 2.67 8.32
CA LYS A 153 -16.46 2.97 7.04
C LYS A 153 -17.78 2.21 6.81
N GLN A 154 -18.12 1.22 7.65
CA GLN A 154 -19.42 0.54 7.64
C GLN A 154 -20.42 1.24 8.58
N GLY A 155 -20.02 2.34 9.22
CA GLY A 155 -20.82 3.07 10.19
C GLY A 155 -20.85 2.43 11.58
N ARG A 156 -20.07 1.36 11.82
CA ARG A 156 -20.06 0.67 13.12
C ARG A 156 -19.29 1.50 14.14
N LYS A 157 -19.82 1.56 15.35
CA LYS A 157 -19.27 2.38 16.44
C LYS A 157 -18.36 1.55 17.32
N TRP A 158 -17.13 2.01 17.47
CA TRP A 158 -16.09 1.39 18.27
C TRP A 158 -15.80 2.24 19.50
N THR A 159 -15.83 1.62 20.67
CA THR A 159 -15.56 2.30 21.95
C THR A 159 -14.61 1.46 22.79
N VAL A 160 -13.97 2.09 23.79
CA VAL A 160 -13.16 1.39 24.79
C VAL A 160 -13.74 1.69 26.17
N SER A 161 -14.02 0.64 26.95
CA SER A 161 -14.46 0.74 28.34
C SER A 161 -13.74 -0.30 29.18
N GLY A 162 -13.20 0.11 30.33
CA GLY A 162 -12.45 -0.79 31.22
C GLY A 162 -11.24 -1.48 30.55
N GLY A 163 -10.64 -0.86 29.54
CA GLY A 163 -9.55 -1.47 28.75
C GLY A 163 -10.00 -2.57 27.78
N VAL A 164 -11.29 -2.65 27.46
CA VAL A 164 -11.89 -3.58 26.51
C VAL A 164 -12.57 -2.80 25.38
N ILE A 165 -12.40 -3.27 24.14
CA ILE A 165 -12.97 -2.71 22.93
C ILE A 165 -14.33 -3.33 22.67
N TYR A 166 -15.29 -2.46 22.36
CA TYR A 166 -16.64 -2.81 21.95
C TYR A 166 -16.88 -2.30 20.53
N ARG A 167 -17.64 -3.07 19.75
CA ARG A 167 -18.22 -2.67 18.47
C ARG A 167 -19.73 -2.79 18.56
N ASP A 168 -20.42 -1.69 18.32
CA ASP A 168 -21.89 -1.57 18.44
C ASP A 168 -22.41 -2.11 19.78
N GLY A 169 -21.68 -1.81 20.86
CA GLY A 169 -22.04 -2.20 22.23
C GLY A 169 -21.66 -3.65 22.61
N THR A 170 -21.07 -4.43 21.71
CA THR A 170 -20.65 -5.81 21.99
C THR A 170 -19.13 -5.94 22.01
N VAL A 171 -18.56 -6.71 22.93
CA VAL A 171 -17.11 -6.98 22.98
C VAL A 171 -16.66 -7.61 21.66
N VAL A 172 -15.60 -7.07 21.05
CA VAL A 172 -15.14 -7.48 19.71
C VAL A 172 -13.84 -8.27 19.78
N GLY A 173 -13.95 -9.58 19.56
CA GLY A 173 -12.84 -10.53 19.69
C GLY A 173 -12.26 -10.60 21.12
N VAL A 174 -11.21 -11.39 21.29
CA VAL A 174 -10.48 -11.43 22.56
C VAL A 174 -9.55 -10.22 22.63
N ASN A 175 -9.85 -9.30 23.54
CA ASN A 175 -9.05 -8.10 23.77
C ASN A 175 -9.15 -7.66 25.24
N TYR A 176 -8.08 -7.09 25.77
CA TYR A 176 -7.98 -6.60 27.15
C TYR A 176 -6.77 -5.68 27.27
N ASN A 177 -6.69 -4.90 28.36
CA ASN A 177 -5.59 -3.97 28.64
C ASN A 177 -5.34 -2.99 27.48
N VAL A 178 -6.39 -2.49 26.84
CA VAL A 178 -6.29 -1.58 25.69
C VAL A 178 -5.92 -0.18 26.18
N ALA A 179 -4.78 0.32 25.71
CA ALA A 179 -4.26 1.65 26.02
C ALA A 179 -4.55 2.67 24.91
N LEU A 180 -4.75 2.19 23.68
CA LEU A 180 -5.07 3.01 22.52
C LEU A 180 -5.96 2.19 21.57
N LEU A 181 -7.05 2.77 21.08
CA LEU A 181 -7.73 2.31 19.86
C LEU A 181 -7.49 3.35 18.76
N LEU A 182 -7.27 2.91 17.53
CA LEU A 182 -6.81 3.73 16.41
C LEU A 182 -7.56 3.37 15.12
N TRP A 183 -8.13 4.39 14.47
CA TRP A 183 -8.60 4.34 13.08
C TRP A 183 -7.48 4.83 12.17
N TYR A 184 -6.91 3.94 11.34
CA TYR A 184 -5.81 4.30 10.44
C TYR A 184 -5.75 3.40 9.21
N GLY A 185 -5.50 4.00 8.04
CA GLY A 185 -5.38 3.30 6.76
C GLY A 185 -6.65 2.53 6.38
N GLY A 186 -7.83 2.95 6.88
CA GLY A 186 -9.09 2.23 6.65
C GLY A 186 -9.36 1.03 7.58
N VAL A 187 -8.53 0.78 8.59
CA VAL A 187 -8.62 -0.40 9.47
C VAL A 187 -8.58 -0.02 10.95
N MET A 188 -9.16 -0.88 11.81
CA MET A 188 -9.01 -0.82 13.27
C MET A 188 -7.71 -1.41 13.76
N TRP A 189 -7.03 -0.65 14.60
CA TRP A 189 -5.82 -1.04 15.32
C TRP A 189 -5.98 -0.76 16.80
N HIS A 190 -5.36 -1.55 17.66
CA HIS A 190 -5.22 -1.18 19.07
C HIS A 190 -3.81 -1.43 19.57
N LYS A 191 -3.43 -0.70 20.62
CA LYS A 191 -2.20 -0.92 21.39
C LYS A 191 -2.58 -1.33 22.80
N ASN A 192 -2.00 -2.41 23.31
CA ASN A 192 -2.19 -2.79 24.71
C ASN A 192 -1.28 -1.97 25.66
N THR A 193 -1.46 -2.09 26.98
CA THR A 193 -0.64 -1.40 27.99
C THR A 193 0.83 -1.85 27.98
N GLY A 194 1.14 -3.02 27.41
CA GLY A 194 2.51 -3.49 27.18
C GLY A 194 3.17 -2.92 25.92
N GLY A 195 2.45 -2.14 25.11
CA GLY A 195 2.97 -1.51 23.90
C GLY A 195 2.81 -2.29 22.59
N GLN A 196 2.32 -3.54 22.64
CA GLN A 196 2.08 -4.36 21.45
C GLN A 196 0.85 -3.84 20.68
N PHE A 197 0.99 -3.69 19.36
CA PHE A 197 -0.10 -3.35 18.45
C PHE A 197 -0.80 -4.59 17.90
N TYR A 198 -2.06 -4.42 17.57
CA TYR A 198 -2.90 -5.42 16.93
C TYR A 198 -3.77 -4.77 15.86
N VAL A 199 -4.11 -5.51 14.82
CA VAL A 199 -5.03 -5.13 13.75
C VAL A 199 -6.27 -6.01 13.77
N TRP A 200 -7.43 -5.42 13.48
CA TRP A 200 -8.70 -6.12 13.38
C TRP A 200 -8.90 -6.67 11.96
N THR A 201 -9.21 -7.97 11.84
CA THR A 201 -9.41 -8.62 10.52
C THR A 201 -10.79 -9.25 10.33
N ASP A 202 -11.76 -8.93 11.20
CA ASP A 202 -13.10 -9.55 11.30
C ASP A 202 -13.06 -11.08 11.48
N ALA A 203 -12.57 -11.84 10.49
CA ALA A 203 -12.51 -13.30 10.46
C ALA A 203 -11.55 -13.90 11.51
N ALA A 204 -10.33 -13.37 11.65
CA ALA A 204 -9.33 -13.94 12.56
C ALA A 204 -9.24 -13.21 13.91
N GLY A 205 -10.02 -12.14 14.10
CA GLY A 205 -10.00 -11.29 15.28
C GLY A 205 -8.82 -10.31 15.29
N TRP A 206 -8.24 -10.09 16.47
CA TRP A 206 -7.08 -9.20 16.66
C TRP A 206 -5.77 -9.94 16.38
N LEU A 207 -5.06 -9.53 15.33
CA LEU A 207 -3.77 -10.10 14.94
C LEU A 207 -2.62 -9.17 15.31
N ALA A 208 -1.51 -9.72 15.81
CA ALA A 208 -0.35 -8.94 16.21
C ALA A 208 0.26 -8.16 15.04
N SER A 209 0.64 -6.91 15.28
CA SER A 209 1.23 -6.00 14.30
C SER A 209 2.14 -4.97 14.98
N SER A 210 2.83 -4.16 14.18
CA SER A 210 3.51 -2.94 14.64
C SER A 210 2.59 -1.72 14.52
N ASP A 211 3.00 -0.56 15.04
CA ASP A 211 2.24 0.68 14.87
C ASP A 211 2.19 1.05 13.36
N PRO A 212 1.00 1.05 12.73
CA PRO A 212 0.88 1.25 11.29
C PRO A 212 1.30 2.65 10.84
N ARG A 213 1.33 3.62 11.76
CA ARG A 213 1.69 5.01 11.50
C ARG A 213 3.20 5.22 11.38
N THR A 214 4.00 4.22 11.76
CA THR A 214 5.46 4.33 11.67
C THR A 214 5.87 4.40 10.19
N PRO A 215 6.44 5.52 9.72
CA PRO A 215 6.87 5.62 8.34
C PRO A 215 8.11 4.75 8.13
N VAL A 216 8.11 3.97 7.05
CA VAL A 216 9.28 3.19 6.64
C VAL A 216 9.58 3.54 5.20
N ALA A 217 10.73 4.16 4.96
CA ALA A 217 11.24 4.40 3.63
C ALA A 217 11.91 3.12 3.11
N ALA A 218 11.59 2.75 1.87
CA ALA A 218 12.30 1.65 1.23
C ALA A 218 13.71 2.07 0.79
N THR A 219 14.61 1.08 0.67
CA THR A 219 15.95 1.28 0.12
C THR A 219 15.87 1.73 -1.35
N ALA A 220 16.59 2.79 -1.70
CA ALA A 220 16.67 3.28 -3.07
C ALA A 220 17.50 2.34 -3.97
N GLY A 221 17.23 2.38 -5.28
CA GLY A 221 18.02 1.71 -6.32
C GLY A 221 17.33 0.54 -7.04
N SER A 222 16.10 0.19 -6.64
CA SER A 222 15.29 -0.87 -7.26
C SER A 222 13.83 -0.51 -7.50
N PHE A 223 13.45 0.76 -7.31
CA PHE A 223 12.06 1.19 -7.27
C PHE A 223 11.35 0.98 -8.61
N PHE A 224 11.95 1.39 -9.72
CA PHE A 224 11.36 1.20 -11.05
C PHE A 224 11.78 -0.14 -11.67
N GLY A 225 10.79 -0.98 -11.94
CA GLY A 225 10.95 -2.23 -12.67
C GLY A 225 9.88 -2.47 -13.73
N VAL A 226 10.05 -3.55 -14.48
CA VAL A 226 9.07 -4.02 -15.46
C VAL A 226 9.08 -5.54 -15.52
N ASN A 227 7.96 -6.12 -15.91
CA ASN A 227 7.82 -7.55 -16.13
C ASN A 227 8.20 -7.91 -17.55
N GLY A 228 8.59 -9.16 -17.74
CA GLY A 228 8.50 -9.78 -19.05
C GLY A 228 8.71 -11.27 -19.01
N HIS A 229 9.09 -11.84 -20.15
CA HIS A 229 9.07 -13.28 -20.35
C HIS A 229 10.42 -13.84 -20.76
N TRP A 230 10.66 -15.07 -20.34
CA TRP A 230 11.86 -15.84 -20.67
C TRP A 230 11.93 -16.21 -22.17
N ASP A 231 10.79 -16.24 -22.86
CA ASP A 231 10.64 -16.65 -24.27
C ASP A 231 10.57 -15.48 -25.25
N TYR A 232 10.87 -14.26 -24.79
CA TYR A 232 11.02 -13.11 -25.66
C TYR A 232 12.08 -13.36 -26.76
N THR A 233 11.84 -12.77 -27.93
CA THR A 233 12.78 -12.77 -29.06
C THR A 233 13.94 -11.80 -28.85
N TYR A 234 13.87 -10.96 -27.82
CA TYR A 234 14.97 -10.09 -27.42
C TYR A 234 16.15 -10.88 -26.87
N THR A 235 17.36 -10.48 -27.27
CA THR A 235 18.57 -10.90 -26.58
C THR A 235 18.64 -10.28 -25.17
N PRO A 236 19.33 -10.91 -24.21
CA PRO A 236 19.57 -10.32 -22.89
C PRO A 236 20.17 -8.91 -22.96
N ALA A 237 21.09 -8.65 -23.90
CA ALA A 237 21.69 -7.34 -24.10
C ALA A 237 20.68 -6.28 -24.56
N GLN A 238 19.73 -6.64 -25.43
CA GLN A 238 18.64 -5.76 -25.83
C GLN A 238 17.73 -5.42 -24.65
N ILE A 239 17.37 -6.42 -23.82
CA ILE A 239 16.57 -6.18 -22.61
C ILE A 239 17.30 -5.20 -21.68
N ILE A 240 18.59 -5.41 -21.39
CA ILE A 240 19.38 -4.47 -20.58
C ILE A 240 19.37 -3.04 -21.16
N SER A 241 19.56 -2.90 -22.47
CA SER A 241 19.56 -1.60 -23.14
C SER A 241 18.21 -0.88 -23.05
N ILE A 242 17.12 -1.62 -23.28
CA ILE A 242 15.76 -1.10 -23.19
C ILE A 242 15.46 -0.64 -21.75
N LEU A 243 15.77 -1.46 -20.75
CA LEU A 243 15.52 -1.13 -19.35
C LEU A 243 16.30 0.09 -18.88
N LYS A 244 17.58 0.21 -19.28
CA LYS A 244 18.40 1.39 -19.01
C LYS A 244 17.80 2.65 -19.61
N SER A 245 17.34 2.57 -20.86
CA SER A 245 16.65 3.68 -21.55
C SER A 245 15.33 4.06 -20.86
N MET A 246 14.67 3.10 -20.21
CA MET A 246 13.45 3.33 -19.43
C MET A 246 13.69 3.84 -18.00
N GLY A 247 14.95 3.91 -17.54
CA GLY A 247 15.27 4.24 -16.15
C GLY A 247 15.00 3.10 -15.16
N CYS A 248 14.73 1.88 -15.64
CA CYS A 248 14.48 0.71 -14.79
C CYS A 248 15.79 0.09 -14.28
N LYS A 249 15.77 -0.39 -13.04
CA LYS A 249 16.89 -1.10 -12.39
C LYS A 249 16.58 -2.56 -12.06
N SER A 250 15.30 -2.91 -12.04
CA SER A 250 14.83 -4.26 -11.76
C SER A 250 13.98 -4.84 -12.90
N TYR A 251 13.98 -6.16 -13.00
CA TYR A 251 13.16 -6.90 -13.97
C TYR A 251 12.59 -8.15 -13.32
N ARG A 252 11.29 -8.39 -13.54
CA ARG A 252 10.63 -9.62 -13.10
C ARG A 252 10.46 -10.57 -14.27
N VAL A 253 10.93 -11.80 -14.11
CA VAL A 253 10.80 -12.87 -15.11
C VAL A 253 10.53 -14.21 -14.43
N GLY A 254 9.67 -15.02 -15.03
CA GLY A 254 9.31 -16.33 -14.51
C GLY A 254 10.01 -17.51 -15.20
N CYS A 255 10.29 -18.56 -14.45
CA CYS A 255 10.59 -19.90 -14.96
C CYS A 255 10.09 -20.99 -14.00
N SER A 256 9.82 -22.19 -14.54
CA SER A 256 9.68 -23.43 -13.75
C SER A 256 11.00 -24.20 -13.68
N ASP A 257 10.94 -25.48 -13.29
CA ASP A 257 12.03 -26.46 -13.40
C ASP A 257 12.32 -26.93 -14.84
N ASP A 258 11.60 -26.39 -15.83
CA ASP A 258 11.84 -26.70 -17.24
C ASP A 258 13.26 -26.23 -17.66
N PRO A 259 14.12 -27.14 -18.18
CA PRO A 259 15.49 -26.79 -18.52
C PRO A 259 15.64 -25.68 -19.57
N LYS A 260 14.69 -25.55 -20.50
CA LYS A 260 14.69 -24.49 -21.52
C LYS A 260 14.41 -23.13 -20.87
N GLN A 261 13.44 -23.07 -19.96
CA GLN A 261 13.12 -21.85 -19.22
C GLN A 261 14.28 -21.44 -18.31
N ILE A 262 14.85 -22.38 -17.56
CA ILE A 262 16.02 -22.13 -16.71
C ILE A 262 17.20 -21.61 -17.53
N ALA A 263 17.49 -22.24 -18.68
CA ALA A 263 18.60 -21.80 -19.53
C ALA A 263 18.39 -20.38 -20.08
N ALA A 264 17.15 -20.00 -20.40
CA ALA A 264 16.83 -18.64 -20.83
C ALA A 264 16.99 -17.63 -19.69
N VAL A 265 16.44 -17.92 -18.50
CA VAL A 265 16.53 -17.05 -17.33
C VAL A 265 17.98 -16.96 -16.81
N ALA A 266 18.79 -18.01 -16.91
CA ALA A 266 20.21 -17.98 -16.57
C ALA A 266 21.00 -17.01 -17.46
N LYS A 267 20.70 -16.96 -18.77
CA LYS A 267 21.31 -15.97 -19.69
C LYS A 267 20.92 -14.54 -19.33
N LEU A 268 19.67 -14.33 -18.91
CA LEU A 268 19.24 -13.03 -18.39
C LEU A 268 19.99 -12.69 -17.10
N ALA A 269 20.05 -13.61 -16.13
CA ALA A 269 20.74 -13.40 -14.86
C ALA A 269 22.21 -13.02 -15.06
N ALA A 270 22.93 -13.70 -15.95
CA ALA A 270 24.32 -13.37 -16.29
C ALA A 270 24.48 -11.93 -16.86
N ALA A 271 23.56 -11.52 -17.73
CA ALA A 271 23.55 -10.17 -18.29
C ALA A 271 23.21 -9.10 -17.25
N PHE A 272 22.26 -9.38 -16.35
CA PHE A 272 21.86 -8.49 -15.26
C PHE A 272 22.97 -8.30 -14.23
N GLN A 273 23.65 -9.39 -13.85
CA GLN A 273 24.84 -9.36 -12.99
C GLN A 273 25.90 -8.41 -13.58
N SER A 274 26.23 -8.58 -14.86
CA SER A 274 27.22 -7.76 -15.55
C SER A 274 26.80 -6.29 -15.66
N ALA A 275 25.50 -6.01 -15.71
CA ALA A 275 24.94 -4.68 -15.80
C ALA A 275 24.74 -3.98 -14.45
N GLY A 276 24.95 -4.67 -13.32
CA GLY A 276 24.62 -4.16 -11.99
C GLY A 276 23.11 -3.94 -11.80
N MET A 277 22.29 -4.77 -12.45
CA MET A 277 20.82 -4.69 -12.41
C MET A 277 20.24 -5.87 -11.63
N THR A 278 19.04 -5.67 -11.10
CA THR A 278 18.38 -6.64 -10.22
C THR A 278 17.40 -7.52 -11.00
N LEU A 279 17.48 -8.83 -10.80
CA LEU A 279 16.50 -9.77 -11.32
C LEU A 279 15.64 -10.30 -10.16
N LEU A 280 14.32 -10.09 -10.23
CA LEU A 280 13.34 -10.80 -9.41
C LEU A 280 12.86 -12.02 -10.20
N VAL A 281 13.14 -13.21 -9.70
CA VAL A 281 12.79 -14.45 -10.39
C VAL A 281 11.49 -15.01 -9.81
N LEU A 282 10.45 -15.05 -10.63
CA LEU A 282 9.23 -15.79 -10.32
C LEU A 282 9.48 -17.29 -10.52
N ILE A 283 9.38 -18.07 -9.45
CA ILE A 283 9.34 -19.53 -9.53
C ILE A 283 7.90 -19.91 -9.87
N ASN A 284 7.68 -20.27 -11.13
CA ASN A 284 6.36 -20.49 -11.69
C ASN A 284 5.88 -21.93 -11.47
N GLN A 285 5.78 -22.34 -10.21
CA GLN A 285 5.22 -23.62 -9.80
C GLN A 285 3.78 -23.42 -9.30
N GLY A 286 2.84 -24.11 -9.96
CA GLY A 286 1.43 -24.19 -9.54
C GLY A 286 1.19 -25.25 -8.46
N MET A 287 -0.06 -25.42 -8.05
CA MET A 287 -0.47 -26.47 -7.12
C MET A 287 -1.22 -27.64 -7.79
N THR A 288 -1.09 -27.75 -9.11
CA THR A 288 -1.72 -28.81 -9.90
C THR A 288 -0.68 -29.65 -10.63
N ASP A 289 -1.02 -30.91 -10.88
CA ASP A 289 -0.26 -31.79 -11.76
C ASP A 289 -0.43 -31.39 -13.25
N ALA A 290 0.24 -32.13 -14.14
CA ALA A 290 0.18 -31.91 -15.59
C ALA A 290 -1.22 -32.13 -16.20
N ASN A 291 -2.12 -32.81 -15.49
CA ASN A 291 -3.50 -33.04 -15.91
C ASN A 291 -4.46 -31.97 -15.35
N GLY A 292 -3.95 -31.04 -14.54
CA GLY A 292 -4.75 -30.00 -13.89
C GLY A 292 -5.42 -30.43 -12.58
N ASN A 293 -5.08 -31.61 -12.03
CA ASN A 293 -5.59 -32.02 -10.72
C ASN A 293 -4.79 -31.35 -9.61
N VAL A 294 -5.45 -30.93 -8.53
CA VAL A 294 -4.76 -30.41 -7.34
C VAL A 294 -3.85 -31.50 -6.75
N LEU A 295 -2.62 -31.12 -6.39
CA LEU A 295 -1.65 -32.03 -5.77
C LEU A 295 -2.24 -32.64 -4.49
N ALA A 296 -1.98 -33.94 -4.29
CA ALA A 296 -2.62 -34.75 -3.25
C ALA A 296 -2.10 -34.41 -1.83
N GLY A 297 -2.54 -33.29 -1.29
CA GLY A 297 -2.25 -32.83 0.05
C GLY A 297 -0.95 -32.05 0.20
N GLU A 298 -0.72 -31.57 1.42
CA GLU A 298 0.33 -30.60 1.74
C GLU A 298 1.74 -31.15 1.54
N SER A 299 2.00 -32.40 1.92
CA SER A 299 3.34 -33.00 1.83
C SER A 299 3.82 -33.15 0.39
N VAL A 300 2.93 -33.62 -0.50
CA VAL A 300 3.24 -33.76 -1.94
C VAL A 300 3.50 -32.39 -2.56
N ALA A 301 2.62 -31.42 -2.28
CA ALA A 301 2.78 -30.06 -2.78
C ALA A 301 4.05 -29.38 -2.25
N TYR A 302 4.39 -29.60 -0.98
CA TYR A 302 5.62 -29.13 -0.36
C TYR A 302 6.86 -29.70 -1.04
N ASN A 303 6.92 -31.02 -1.24
CA ASN A 303 8.07 -31.66 -1.88
C ASN A 303 8.27 -31.17 -3.33
N GLN A 304 7.18 -30.99 -4.07
CA GLN A 304 7.23 -30.42 -5.42
C GLN A 304 7.77 -28.98 -5.39
N GLY A 305 7.20 -28.12 -4.53
CA GLY A 305 7.67 -26.75 -4.37
C GLY A 305 9.15 -26.68 -3.98
N TYR A 306 9.59 -27.52 -3.05
CA TYR A 306 10.98 -27.60 -2.60
C TYR A 306 11.93 -27.99 -3.72
N MET A 307 11.57 -29.01 -4.49
CA MET A 307 12.37 -29.48 -5.61
C MET A 307 12.51 -28.42 -6.70
N VAL A 308 11.42 -27.75 -7.09
CA VAL A 308 11.49 -26.68 -8.10
C VAL A 308 12.24 -25.45 -7.56
N GLY A 309 11.95 -25.01 -6.33
CA GLY A 309 12.61 -23.86 -5.73
C GLY A 309 14.12 -24.04 -5.60
N SER A 310 14.57 -25.21 -5.14
CA SER A 310 16.01 -25.54 -5.04
C SER A 310 16.67 -25.68 -6.42
N THR A 311 15.97 -26.22 -7.42
CA THR A 311 16.48 -26.34 -8.79
C THR A 311 16.73 -24.97 -9.43
N VAL A 312 15.73 -24.07 -9.36
CA VAL A 312 15.85 -22.71 -9.91
C VAL A 312 16.94 -21.92 -9.17
N ALA A 313 16.96 -21.95 -7.83
CA ALA A 313 18.00 -21.27 -7.05
C ALA A 313 19.41 -21.81 -7.36
N ASN A 314 19.58 -23.13 -7.47
CA ASN A 314 20.88 -23.72 -7.81
C ASN A 314 21.42 -23.27 -9.15
N ALA A 315 20.55 -23.14 -10.16
CA ALA A 315 20.96 -22.69 -11.49
C ALA A 315 21.40 -21.21 -11.48
N LEU A 316 20.74 -20.37 -10.68
CA LEU A 316 20.85 -18.93 -10.75
C LEU A 316 21.80 -18.30 -9.72
N LYS A 317 22.13 -19.01 -8.62
CA LYS A 317 22.98 -18.48 -7.53
C LYS A 317 24.32 -17.94 -8.01
N GLN A 318 24.92 -18.56 -9.03
CA GLN A 318 26.21 -18.16 -9.60
C GLN A 318 26.17 -16.78 -10.28
N TYR A 319 24.98 -16.33 -10.68
CA TYR A 319 24.74 -15.05 -11.33
C TYR A 319 24.24 -13.97 -10.35
N GLY A 320 24.31 -14.22 -9.04
CA GLY A 320 23.96 -13.21 -8.03
C GLY A 320 22.47 -12.92 -7.88
N VAL A 321 21.58 -13.81 -8.36
CA VAL A 321 20.14 -13.70 -8.08
C VAL A 321 19.90 -13.96 -6.60
N THR A 322 19.27 -13.02 -5.90
CA THR A 322 19.01 -13.09 -4.45
C THR A 322 17.55 -12.87 -4.07
N MET A 323 16.68 -12.58 -5.04
CA MET A 323 15.26 -12.32 -4.80
C MET A 323 14.40 -13.23 -5.66
N TYR A 324 13.47 -13.91 -5.01
CA TYR A 324 12.58 -14.89 -5.62
C TYR A 324 11.14 -14.60 -5.23
N GLU A 325 10.23 -14.70 -6.19
CA GLU A 325 8.80 -14.74 -5.92
C GLU A 325 8.31 -16.17 -6.10
N CYS A 326 7.74 -16.75 -5.06
CA CYS A 326 7.39 -18.17 -5.00
C CYS A 326 5.91 -18.36 -5.33
N GLY A 327 5.63 -18.65 -6.60
CA GLY A 327 4.27 -18.85 -7.13
C GLY A 327 3.65 -17.56 -7.69
N ASN A 328 2.79 -17.73 -8.70
CA ASN A 328 2.09 -16.63 -9.37
C ASN A 328 0.59 -16.69 -9.05
N GLU A 329 0.10 -15.74 -8.25
CA GLU A 329 -1.31 -15.57 -7.88
C GLU A 329 -1.98 -16.87 -7.42
N LEU A 330 -1.27 -17.68 -6.62
CA LEU A 330 -1.77 -19.00 -6.22
C LEU A 330 -3.05 -18.90 -5.37
N THR A 331 -3.27 -17.78 -4.67
CA THR A 331 -4.51 -17.50 -3.93
C THR A 331 -5.71 -17.24 -4.83
N ARG A 332 -5.50 -16.95 -6.12
CA ARG A 332 -6.52 -16.50 -7.06
C ARG A 332 -6.63 -17.41 -8.28
N GLN A 333 -6.77 -18.71 -8.03
CA GLN A 333 -7.00 -19.73 -9.06
C GLN A 333 -8.35 -20.40 -8.87
N ASN A 334 -8.87 -21.05 -9.92
CA ASN A 334 -10.15 -21.78 -9.85
C ASN A 334 -10.20 -22.83 -8.72
N SER A 335 -9.04 -23.34 -8.30
CA SER A 335 -8.90 -24.31 -7.22
C SER A 335 -8.79 -23.69 -5.84
N THR A 336 -8.55 -22.37 -5.71
CA THR A 336 -8.19 -21.73 -4.43
C THR A 336 -9.18 -20.67 -3.98
N ILE A 337 -9.67 -19.80 -4.85
CA ILE A 337 -10.75 -18.86 -4.51
C ILE A 337 -12.11 -19.53 -4.76
N LEU A 338 -13.06 -19.40 -3.83
CA LEU A 338 -14.40 -19.98 -4.00
C LEU A 338 -15.21 -19.28 -5.09
N ASN A 339 -15.04 -17.96 -5.19
CA ASN A 339 -15.68 -17.12 -6.19
C ASN A 339 -14.77 -15.91 -6.49
N PHE A 340 -14.53 -15.64 -7.77
CA PHE A 340 -13.66 -14.54 -8.19
C PHE A 340 -14.22 -13.14 -7.88
N THR A 341 -15.49 -13.02 -7.51
CA THR A 341 -16.07 -11.75 -7.02
C THR A 341 -15.76 -11.49 -5.55
N GLU A 342 -15.23 -12.47 -4.81
CA GLU A 342 -14.87 -12.26 -3.40
C GLU A 342 -13.68 -11.32 -3.28
N ALA A 343 -13.68 -10.49 -2.23
CA ALA A 343 -12.57 -9.57 -1.97
C ALA A 343 -11.24 -10.27 -1.74
N GLY A 344 -11.27 -11.45 -1.11
CA GLY A 344 -10.10 -12.10 -0.52
C GLY A 344 -9.72 -11.57 0.86
N THR A 345 -10.54 -10.72 1.48
CA THR A 345 -10.26 -10.13 2.81
C THR A 345 -10.51 -11.11 3.94
N LYS A 346 -11.18 -12.24 3.69
CA LYS A 346 -11.48 -13.24 4.71
C LYS A 346 -10.92 -14.60 4.29
N ALA A 347 -10.40 -15.36 5.25
CA ALA A 347 -9.90 -16.70 4.98
C ALA A 347 -10.99 -17.64 4.42
N VAL A 348 -12.26 -17.42 4.81
CA VAL A 348 -13.42 -18.19 4.31
C VAL A 348 -13.74 -17.94 2.84
N ASP A 349 -13.16 -16.91 2.20
CA ASP A 349 -13.32 -16.67 0.76
C ASP A 349 -12.59 -17.74 -0.07
N PHE A 350 -11.72 -18.53 0.56
CA PHE A 350 -10.83 -19.51 -0.05
C PHE A 350 -11.23 -20.96 0.25
N ASN A 351 -10.86 -21.86 -0.67
CA ASN A 351 -11.21 -23.28 -0.62
C ASN A 351 -10.42 -24.03 0.46
N ASN A 352 -11.11 -24.44 1.52
CA ASN A 352 -10.52 -25.17 2.64
C ASN A 352 -9.88 -26.52 2.27
N ALA A 353 -10.47 -27.24 1.31
CA ALA A 353 -10.01 -28.58 0.93
C ALA A 353 -8.69 -28.54 0.14
N ASN A 354 -8.54 -27.54 -0.73
CA ASN A 354 -7.34 -27.36 -1.55
C ASN A 354 -6.25 -26.54 -0.85
N TRP A 355 -6.61 -25.82 0.21
CA TRP A 355 -5.69 -24.98 0.99
C TRP A 355 -4.37 -25.66 1.41
N PRO A 356 -4.36 -26.91 1.90
CA PRO A 356 -3.11 -27.56 2.31
C PRO A 356 -2.12 -27.72 1.15
N ALA A 357 -2.59 -27.96 -0.07
CA ALA A 357 -1.73 -28.04 -1.24
C ALA A 357 -1.16 -26.66 -1.63
N MET A 358 -1.97 -25.60 -1.59
CA MET A 358 -1.50 -24.23 -1.82
C MET A 358 -0.44 -23.82 -0.79
N ARG A 359 -0.71 -24.02 0.50
CA ARG A 359 0.24 -23.75 1.59
C ARG A 359 1.52 -24.57 1.41
N GLY A 360 1.38 -25.86 1.09
CA GLY A 360 2.49 -26.77 0.87
C GLY A 360 3.43 -26.26 -0.22
N VAL A 361 2.91 -25.94 -1.41
CA VAL A 361 3.74 -25.51 -2.54
C VAL A 361 4.44 -24.17 -2.27
N MET A 362 3.74 -23.21 -1.67
CA MET A 362 4.32 -21.91 -1.29
C MET A 362 5.48 -22.08 -0.31
N ARG A 363 5.26 -22.85 0.77
CA ARG A 363 6.28 -23.13 1.78
C ARG A 363 7.44 -23.93 1.17
N GLY A 364 7.14 -24.92 0.34
CA GLY A 364 8.11 -25.75 -0.36
C GLY A 364 9.05 -24.89 -1.20
N MET A 365 8.52 -24.00 -2.05
CA MET A 365 9.36 -23.13 -2.88
C MET A 365 10.30 -22.25 -2.04
N ILE A 366 9.80 -21.63 -0.97
CA ILE A 366 10.62 -20.81 -0.06
C ILE A 366 11.74 -21.65 0.55
N ASP A 367 11.39 -22.79 1.15
CA ASP A 367 12.35 -23.68 1.82
C ASP A 367 13.37 -24.25 0.82
N GLY A 368 12.93 -24.55 -0.41
CA GLY A 368 13.77 -24.99 -1.52
C GLY A 368 14.82 -23.95 -1.92
N VAL A 369 14.41 -22.69 -2.11
CA VAL A 369 15.35 -21.58 -2.36
C VAL A 369 16.33 -21.42 -1.21
N LYS A 370 15.84 -21.39 0.03
CA LYS A 370 16.66 -21.16 1.23
C LYS A 370 17.62 -22.32 1.52
N SER A 371 17.31 -23.53 1.06
CA SER A 371 18.24 -24.67 1.14
C SER A 371 19.52 -24.46 0.30
N VAL A 372 19.44 -23.63 -0.74
CA VAL A 372 20.55 -23.34 -1.66
C VAL A 372 21.19 -22.00 -1.34
N GLN A 373 20.38 -20.99 -1.02
CA GLN A 373 20.80 -19.63 -0.70
C GLN A 373 20.03 -19.15 0.54
N SER A 374 20.56 -19.45 1.72
CA SER A 374 19.90 -19.18 3.01
C SER A 374 19.57 -17.71 3.25
N ASN A 375 20.30 -16.79 2.63
CA ASN A 375 20.11 -15.34 2.75
C ASN A 375 19.22 -14.72 1.65
N SER A 376 18.76 -15.53 0.67
CA SER A 376 17.86 -15.04 -0.37
C SER A 376 16.54 -14.55 0.23
N LYS A 377 15.95 -13.56 -0.43
CA LYS A 377 14.64 -13.01 -0.07
C LYS A 377 13.57 -13.70 -0.91
N CYS A 378 12.63 -14.34 -0.24
CA CYS A 378 11.51 -14.99 -0.91
C CYS A 378 10.21 -14.26 -0.61
N GLY A 379 9.42 -13.96 -1.65
CA GLY A 379 8.06 -13.45 -1.53
C GLY A 379 7.01 -14.47 -1.94
N ILE A 380 5.77 -14.26 -1.53
CA ILE A 380 4.59 -14.94 -2.07
C ILE A 380 3.74 -13.89 -2.76
N ASN A 381 3.31 -14.21 -3.97
CA ASN A 381 2.47 -13.35 -4.76
C ASN A 381 1.00 -13.46 -4.36
N PHE A 382 0.43 -12.33 -3.98
CA PHE A 382 -1.00 -12.14 -3.74
C PHE A 382 -1.57 -11.16 -4.76
N CYS A 383 -2.90 -11.10 -4.89
CA CYS A 383 -3.56 -10.10 -5.72
C CYS A 383 -4.88 -9.64 -5.08
N VAL A 384 -5.50 -8.60 -5.67
CA VAL A 384 -6.70 -7.97 -5.12
C VAL A 384 -6.49 -7.64 -3.63
N ALA A 385 -7.44 -7.92 -2.74
CA ALA A 385 -7.33 -7.69 -1.31
C ALA A 385 -7.11 -8.99 -0.54
N ASP A 386 -6.41 -9.99 -1.09
CA ASP A 386 -6.18 -11.35 -0.54
C ASP A 386 -5.45 -11.40 0.84
N VAL A 387 -5.57 -10.38 1.69
CA VAL A 387 -5.08 -10.33 3.07
C VAL A 387 -5.66 -11.43 3.93
N GLY A 388 -6.88 -11.89 3.67
CA GLY A 388 -7.47 -13.03 4.38
C GLY A 388 -6.65 -14.30 4.16
N ALA A 389 -6.14 -14.49 2.94
CA ALA A 389 -5.25 -15.60 2.68
C ALA A 389 -3.85 -15.38 3.25
N ALA A 390 -3.29 -14.19 3.07
CA ALA A 390 -1.97 -13.84 3.59
C ALA A 390 -1.90 -14.00 5.12
N ASP A 391 -2.91 -13.53 5.86
CA ASP A 391 -3.00 -13.69 7.31
C ASP A 391 -3.16 -15.13 7.73
N ALA A 392 -3.98 -15.93 7.04
CA ALA A 392 -4.18 -17.33 7.37
C ALA A 392 -2.88 -18.15 7.17
N LEU A 393 -2.16 -17.90 6.08
CA LEU A 393 -0.84 -18.48 5.83
C LEU A 393 0.18 -18.01 6.88
N TRP A 394 0.13 -16.74 7.28
CA TRP A 394 1.00 -16.20 8.31
C TRP A 394 0.68 -16.80 9.70
N GLU A 395 -0.58 -16.98 10.06
CA GLU A 395 -0.95 -17.49 11.38
C GLU A 395 -0.92 -19.02 11.47
N GLY A 396 -0.84 -19.73 10.35
CA GLY A 396 -0.93 -21.19 10.32
C GLY A 396 -2.35 -21.64 10.61
N THR A 397 -3.32 -20.98 9.96
CA THR A 397 -4.75 -21.28 10.06
C THR A 397 -5.31 -21.72 8.71
N GLN A 398 -6.42 -22.46 8.77
CA GLN A 398 -7.20 -22.88 7.61
C GLN A 398 -8.35 -21.91 7.35
N PRO A 399 -8.94 -21.90 6.13
CA PRO A 399 -10.19 -21.20 5.83
C PRO A 399 -11.35 -21.49 6.78
N ASP A 400 -11.44 -22.72 7.31
CA ASP A 400 -12.46 -23.10 8.31
C ASP A 400 -12.19 -22.59 9.75
N GLY A 401 -11.10 -21.84 9.95
CA GLY A 401 -10.71 -21.26 11.24
C GLY A 401 -9.90 -22.19 12.14
N SER A 402 -9.69 -23.45 11.76
CA SER A 402 -8.80 -24.36 12.50
C SER A 402 -7.35 -23.84 12.48
N ARG A 403 -6.60 -24.11 13.55
CA ARG A 403 -5.26 -23.54 13.82
C ARG A 403 -4.24 -24.63 14.11
N GLY A 404 -2.96 -24.27 14.10
CA GLY A 404 -1.85 -25.18 14.43
C GLY A 404 -1.18 -25.81 13.21
N TYR A 405 -1.45 -25.27 12.02
CA TYR A 405 -0.84 -25.70 10.78
C TYR A 405 0.53 -25.04 10.56
N PRO A 406 1.35 -25.57 9.63
CA PRO A 406 2.59 -24.91 9.24
C PRO A 406 2.36 -23.46 8.85
N LYS A 407 3.28 -22.58 9.26
CA LYS A 407 3.24 -21.17 8.90
C LYS A 407 4.02 -20.95 7.61
N VAL A 408 3.54 -20.05 6.76
CA VAL A 408 4.33 -19.53 5.63
C VAL A 408 4.88 -18.17 6.06
N ARG A 409 6.21 -18.01 5.97
CA ARG A 409 6.91 -16.76 6.26
C ARG A 409 7.72 -16.37 5.04
N TRP A 410 7.49 -15.15 4.59
CA TRP A 410 8.21 -14.54 3.47
C TRP A 410 9.07 -13.37 3.96
N ASP A 411 10.07 -13.02 3.16
CA ASP A 411 11.02 -11.94 3.44
C ASP A 411 10.67 -10.64 2.70
N ILE A 412 9.78 -10.73 1.71
CA ILE A 412 9.25 -9.60 0.93
C ILE A 412 7.78 -9.91 0.63
N THR A 413 6.88 -8.97 0.86
CA THR A 413 5.48 -9.09 0.45
C THR A 413 5.37 -8.69 -1.02
N THR A 414 4.87 -9.56 -1.89
CA THR A 414 4.69 -9.23 -3.31
C THR A 414 3.22 -9.27 -3.70
N TRP A 415 2.81 -8.31 -4.52
CA TRP A 415 1.39 -8.10 -4.83
C TRP A 415 1.18 -7.66 -6.27
N HIS A 416 0.14 -8.20 -6.91
CA HIS A 416 -0.37 -7.70 -8.17
C HIS A 416 -1.55 -6.75 -7.94
N ASN A 417 -1.51 -5.58 -8.56
CA ASN A 417 -2.62 -4.62 -8.52
C ASN A 417 -2.86 -4.02 -9.91
N TYR A 418 -3.92 -4.50 -10.56
CA TYR A 418 -4.43 -3.91 -11.79
C TYR A 418 -5.53 -2.90 -11.47
N GLU A 419 -5.77 -1.92 -12.36
CA GLU A 419 -6.77 -0.86 -12.15
C GLU A 419 -8.15 -1.42 -11.77
N VAL A 420 -8.55 -2.54 -12.38
CA VAL A 420 -9.83 -3.20 -12.11
C VAL A 420 -9.96 -3.74 -10.68
N TYR A 421 -8.86 -3.86 -9.94
CA TYR A 421 -8.85 -4.23 -8.52
C TYR A 421 -8.99 -3.02 -7.59
N GLY A 422 -9.00 -1.81 -8.13
CA GLY A 422 -9.05 -0.56 -7.40
C GLY A 422 -7.67 -0.07 -6.95
N ASP A 423 -7.69 1.07 -6.26
CA ASP A 423 -6.51 1.73 -5.73
C ASP A 423 -5.90 0.91 -4.58
N ILE A 424 -4.63 0.51 -4.71
CA ILE A 424 -3.93 -0.27 -3.68
C ILE A 424 -3.83 0.44 -2.33
N PHE A 425 -3.90 1.78 -2.30
CA PHE A 425 -3.90 2.59 -1.08
C PHE A 425 -5.30 2.75 -0.45
N ASN A 426 -6.33 2.23 -1.11
CA ASN A 426 -7.70 2.23 -0.64
C ASN A 426 -8.46 1.03 -1.23
N ILE A 427 -7.85 -0.15 -1.15
CA ILE A 427 -8.33 -1.35 -1.82
C ILE A 427 -9.55 -1.91 -1.09
N SER A 428 -10.56 -2.28 -1.86
CA SER A 428 -11.93 -2.42 -1.37
C SER A 428 -12.41 -3.88 -1.29
N THR A 429 -13.44 -4.13 -0.48
CA THR A 429 -13.94 -5.45 -0.06
C THR A 429 -14.72 -6.25 -1.13
N ASP A 430 -14.67 -5.82 -2.37
CA ASP A 430 -15.10 -6.47 -3.62
C ASP A 430 -14.36 -5.83 -4.81
N GLY A 431 -13.35 -4.99 -4.52
CA GLY A 431 -12.92 -3.90 -5.40
C GLY A 431 -13.79 -2.63 -5.31
N ALA A 432 -14.85 -2.56 -4.47
CA ALA A 432 -15.71 -1.37 -4.26
C ALA A 432 -16.35 -1.10 -2.85
N GLY A 433 -16.12 -1.88 -1.77
CA GLY A 433 -16.58 -1.62 -0.39
C GLY A 433 -15.44 -1.35 0.61
N PRO A 434 -15.70 -0.77 1.79
CA PRO A 434 -14.82 0.23 2.41
C PRO A 434 -13.33 -0.11 2.40
N GLY A 435 -12.58 0.63 1.59
CA GLY A 435 -11.20 0.26 1.29
C GLY A 435 -10.21 0.42 2.43
N PHE A 436 -9.03 -0.13 2.26
CA PHE A 436 -7.91 0.05 3.17
C PHE A 436 -6.59 0.23 2.42
N ASP A 437 -5.64 0.86 3.09
CA ASP A 437 -4.28 1.00 2.59
C ASP A 437 -3.55 -0.32 2.78
N LEU A 438 -3.49 -1.11 1.70
CA LEU A 438 -2.90 -2.44 1.70
C LEU A 438 -1.38 -2.41 1.99
N PRO A 439 -0.58 -1.53 1.38
CA PRO A 439 0.83 -1.38 1.76
C PRO A 439 1.01 -1.06 3.25
N THR A 440 0.21 -0.15 3.82
CA THR A 440 0.24 0.14 5.27
C THR A 440 -0.11 -1.09 6.10
N TYR A 441 -1.15 -1.83 5.70
CA TYR A 441 -1.55 -3.08 6.35
C TYR A 441 -0.40 -4.08 6.38
N CYS A 442 0.16 -4.40 5.21
CA CYS A 442 1.23 -5.37 5.05
C CYS A 442 2.51 -4.95 5.78
N LYS A 443 2.88 -3.66 5.73
CA LYS A 443 4.02 -3.11 6.48
C LYS A 443 3.86 -3.35 7.97
N ALA A 444 2.70 -3.00 8.52
CA ALA A 444 2.45 -3.13 9.96
C ALA A 444 2.36 -4.60 10.39
N ARG A 445 1.72 -5.44 9.57
CA ARG A 445 1.38 -6.83 9.88
C ARG A 445 2.55 -7.79 9.70
N TYR A 446 3.27 -7.67 8.59
CA TYR A 446 4.32 -8.60 8.19
C TYR A 446 5.73 -8.05 8.44
N GLY A 447 5.90 -6.73 8.52
CA GLY A 447 7.18 -6.10 8.89
C GLY A 447 8.29 -6.28 7.86
N VAL A 448 7.94 -6.62 6.61
CA VAL A 448 8.88 -6.85 5.51
C VAL A 448 8.62 -5.88 4.36
N PRO A 449 9.60 -5.64 3.46
CA PRO A 449 9.41 -4.79 2.28
C PRO A 449 8.23 -5.22 1.42
N PHE A 450 7.59 -4.25 0.76
CA PHE A 450 6.47 -4.47 -0.15
C PHE A 450 6.91 -4.23 -1.60
N MET A 451 6.53 -5.12 -2.51
CA MET A 451 6.77 -4.95 -3.94
C MET A 451 5.45 -5.12 -4.69
N ILE A 452 5.13 -4.15 -5.54
CA ILE A 452 4.03 -4.29 -6.50
C ILE A 452 4.64 -4.96 -7.74
N THR A 453 4.53 -6.28 -7.81
CA THR A 453 5.24 -7.10 -8.80
C THR A 453 4.52 -7.20 -10.15
N GLU A 454 3.26 -6.76 -10.20
CA GLU A 454 2.55 -6.41 -11.43
C GLU A 454 1.58 -5.25 -11.17
N TRP A 455 1.60 -4.25 -12.05
CA TRP A 455 0.55 -3.25 -12.12
C TRP A 455 0.37 -2.75 -13.55
N ASN A 456 -0.88 -2.55 -13.95
CA ASN A 456 -1.28 -1.85 -15.17
C ASN A 456 -2.81 -1.59 -15.14
N THR A 457 -3.30 -0.88 -16.14
CA THR A 457 -4.72 -0.90 -16.50
C THR A 457 -5.01 -2.03 -17.50
N GLY A 458 -6.29 -2.27 -17.79
CA GLY A 458 -6.77 -3.34 -18.65
C GLY A 458 -6.46 -3.13 -20.15
N PRO A 459 -6.49 -4.22 -20.94
CA PRO A 459 -6.09 -4.23 -22.35
C PRO A 459 -7.10 -3.53 -23.26
N GLU A 460 -8.30 -3.28 -22.76
CA GLU A 460 -9.35 -2.52 -23.43
C GLU A 460 -9.05 -1.02 -23.51
N GLN A 461 -8.09 -0.52 -22.72
CA GLN A 461 -7.81 0.91 -22.66
C GLN A 461 -6.92 1.43 -23.79
N THR A 462 -7.20 2.66 -24.21
CA THR A 462 -6.42 3.35 -25.25
C THR A 462 -5.00 3.66 -24.76
N GLN A 463 -4.05 3.81 -25.70
CA GLN A 463 -2.68 4.23 -25.38
C GLN A 463 -2.61 5.56 -24.58
N ALA A 464 -3.49 6.52 -24.90
CA ALA A 464 -3.57 7.80 -24.18
C ALA A 464 -4.07 7.62 -22.74
N TYR A 465 -5.08 6.77 -22.54
CA TYR A 465 -5.55 6.43 -21.20
C TYR A 465 -4.44 5.78 -20.37
N ARG A 466 -3.76 4.78 -20.95
CA ARG A 466 -2.63 4.09 -20.30
C ARG A 466 -1.51 5.05 -19.91
N ALA A 467 -1.17 6.02 -20.76
CA ALA A 467 -0.18 7.05 -20.46
C ALA A 467 -0.55 7.90 -19.22
N ASN A 468 -1.82 8.32 -19.12
CA ASN A 468 -2.33 9.06 -17.96
C ASN A 468 -2.33 8.21 -16.69
N TYR A 469 -2.75 6.95 -16.80
CA TYR A 469 -2.74 6.00 -15.70
C TYR A 469 -1.33 5.74 -15.18
N ILE A 470 -0.36 5.50 -16.07
CA ILE A 470 1.06 5.31 -15.73
C ILE A 470 1.59 6.51 -14.95
N THR A 471 1.39 7.73 -15.47
CA THR A 471 1.89 8.95 -14.84
C THR A 471 1.29 9.15 -13.44
N SER A 472 -0.03 8.95 -13.32
CA SER A 472 -0.74 9.11 -12.05
C SER A 472 -0.30 8.08 -11.02
N GLN A 473 -0.24 6.80 -11.39
CA GLN A 473 0.10 5.74 -10.45
C GLN A 473 1.57 5.73 -10.05
N LEU A 474 2.50 6.01 -10.98
CA LEU A 474 3.90 6.20 -10.60
C LEU A 474 4.05 7.38 -9.63
N GLY A 475 3.28 8.46 -9.80
CA GLY A 475 3.21 9.57 -8.86
C GLY A 475 2.81 9.11 -7.44
N ASN A 476 1.73 8.32 -7.35
CA ASN A 476 1.24 7.78 -6.09
C ASN A 476 2.27 6.84 -5.43
N PHE A 477 2.80 5.87 -6.19
CA PHE A 477 3.79 4.92 -5.68
C PHE A 477 5.08 5.62 -5.23
N TYR A 478 5.57 6.57 -6.03
CA TYR A 478 6.81 7.28 -5.75
C TYR A 478 6.69 8.19 -4.52
N ALA A 479 5.52 8.77 -4.27
CA ALA A 479 5.26 9.47 -3.00
C ALA A 479 5.23 8.49 -1.82
N ALA A 480 4.55 7.35 -1.99
CA ALA A 480 4.32 6.36 -0.94
C ALA A 480 5.59 5.58 -0.52
N ARG A 481 6.61 5.44 -1.39
CA ARG A 481 7.85 4.70 -1.08
C ARG A 481 8.59 5.20 0.16
N LYS A 482 8.36 6.45 0.56
CA LYS A 482 8.97 7.08 1.75
C LYS A 482 8.33 6.65 3.07
N THR A 483 7.12 6.09 3.03
CA THR A 483 6.30 5.84 4.23
C THR A 483 5.72 4.42 4.31
N HIS A 484 5.57 3.73 3.18
CA HIS A 484 4.88 2.45 3.06
C HIS A 484 5.81 1.24 2.84
N ASN A 485 7.13 1.41 2.90
CA ASN A 485 8.12 0.36 2.64
C ASN A 485 8.02 -0.28 1.24
N ILE A 486 7.60 0.51 0.23
CA ILE A 486 7.48 0.04 -1.16
C ILE A 486 8.86 0.03 -1.81
N LEU A 487 9.45 -1.17 -1.93
CA LEU A 487 10.79 -1.41 -2.48
C LEU A 487 10.83 -1.35 -4.01
N SER A 488 9.76 -1.79 -4.67
CA SER A 488 9.71 -1.84 -6.12
C SER A 488 8.27 -1.83 -6.65
N VAL A 489 8.10 -1.22 -7.82
CA VAL A 489 6.88 -1.28 -8.62
C VAL A 489 7.25 -1.74 -10.03
N MET A 490 6.65 -2.83 -10.48
CA MET A 490 7.02 -3.53 -11.70
C MET A 490 5.85 -3.49 -12.68
N TYR A 491 6.02 -2.69 -13.73
CA TYR A 491 4.99 -2.48 -14.73
C TYR A 491 4.74 -3.77 -15.53
N TYR A 492 3.49 -4.20 -15.63
CA TYR A 492 3.10 -5.32 -16.47
C TYR A 492 2.60 -4.80 -17.83
N VAL A 493 3.29 -4.96 -18.94
CA VAL A 493 4.49 -5.77 -19.20
C VAL A 493 5.36 -5.06 -20.25
N LEU A 494 6.62 -5.46 -20.42
CA LEU A 494 7.51 -4.88 -21.41
C LEU A 494 6.93 -4.98 -22.83
N ASP A 495 6.57 -6.19 -23.25
CA ASP A 495 6.04 -6.48 -24.58
C ASP A 495 4.96 -7.56 -24.52
N SER A 496 3.78 -7.28 -25.09
CA SER A 496 2.65 -8.22 -25.19
C SER A 496 2.41 -8.73 -26.61
N GLY A 497 3.32 -8.45 -27.56
CA GLY A 497 3.20 -8.74 -28.98
C GLY A 497 2.15 -7.90 -29.72
N ASN A 498 1.54 -6.93 -29.03
CA ASN A 498 0.46 -6.09 -29.53
C ASN A 498 0.37 -4.78 -28.72
N SER A 499 -0.62 -3.94 -29.03
CA SER A 499 -0.78 -2.62 -28.41
C SER A 499 -1.72 -2.58 -27.19
N THR A 500 -1.96 -3.71 -26.51
CA THR A 500 -2.94 -3.77 -25.41
C THR A 500 -2.31 -3.56 -24.02
N TYR A 501 -1.33 -4.38 -23.64
CA TYR A 501 -0.68 -4.30 -22.32
C TYR A 501 0.74 -3.75 -22.39
N GLY A 502 1.52 -4.20 -23.39
CA GLY A 502 2.91 -3.86 -23.56
C GLY A 502 3.17 -2.36 -23.61
N ILE A 503 4.38 -1.96 -23.22
CA ILE A 503 4.93 -0.62 -23.46
C ILE A 503 5.82 -0.57 -24.72
N MET A 504 6.18 -1.75 -25.24
CA MET A 504 6.92 -2.00 -26.46
C MET A 504 6.18 -3.03 -27.33
N ILE A 505 6.48 -3.05 -28.63
CA ILE A 505 6.15 -4.14 -29.56
C ILE A 505 7.37 -4.42 -30.44
N ASN A 506 7.92 -5.65 -30.39
CA ASN A 506 9.00 -6.10 -31.27
C ASN A 506 10.21 -5.13 -31.31
N GLY A 507 10.53 -4.51 -30.19
CA GLY A 507 11.66 -3.60 -29.99
C GLY A 507 11.32 -2.13 -30.23
N ALA A 508 10.11 -1.83 -30.69
CA ALA A 508 9.64 -0.47 -30.93
C ALA A 508 8.78 0.03 -29.75
N PRO A 509 9.02 1.25 -29.24
CA PRO A 509 8.18 1.89 -28.24
C PRO A 509 6.73 2.10 -28.68
N LEU A 510 5.78 1.86 -27.79
CA LEU A 510 4.44 2.43 -27.91
C LEU A 510 4.47 3.88 -27.42
N SER A 511 4.45 4.81 -28.37
CA SER A 511 4.78 6.23 -28.15
C SER A 511 4.21 6.82 -26.87
N ALA A 512 2.88 6.77 -26.64
CA ALA A 512 2.26 7.43 -25.50
C ALA A 512 2.56 6.75 -24.14
N PRO A 513 2.31 5.43 -23.94
CA PRO A 513 2.66 4.76 -22.69
C PRO A 513 4.17 4.81 -22.39
N TYR A 514 5.02 4.63 -23.41
CA TYR A 514 6.47 4.68 -23.26
C TYR A 514 6.95 6.07 -22.85
N ALA A 515 6.49 7.13 -23.51
CA ALA A 515 6.84 8.49 -23.16
C ALA A 515 6.39 8.86 -21.74
N ALA A 516 5.21 8.42 -21.31
CA ALA A 516 4.73 8.64 -19.95
C ALA A 516 5.63 7.97 -18.90
N PHE A 517 5.93 6.68 -19.09
CA PHE A 517 6.78 5.94 -18.15
C PHE A 517 8.19 6.54 -18.08
N THR A 518 8.84 6.70 -19.24
CA THR A 518 10.24 7.18 -19.31
C THR A 518 10.39 8.64 -18.92
N GLY A 519 9.40 9.49 -19.24
CA GLY A 519 9.36 10.88 -18.77
C GLY A 519 9.23 10.96 -17.25
N PHE A 520 8.43 10.07 -16.64
CA PHE A 520 8.32 10.01 -15.18
C PHE A 520 9.63 9.55 -14.54
N THR A 521 10.22 8.44 -14.98
CA THR A 521 11.47 7.92 -14.39
C THR A 521 12.65 8.87 -14.57
N ALA A 522 12.72 9.60 -15.70
CA ALA A 522 13.74 10.62 -15.92
C ALA A 522 13.62 11.83 -14.98
N SER A 523 12.40 12.17 -14.55
CA SER A 523 12.14 13.29 -13.64
C SER A 523 12.13 12.90 -12.15
N HIS A 524 12.15 11.60 -11.83
CA HIS A 524 12.04 11.07 -10.47
C HIS A 524 13.13 10.03 -10.20
N ALA A 525 14.36 10.49 -9.92
CA ALA A 525 15.47 9.59 -9.67
C ALA A 525 15.24 8.69 -8.45
N ASP A 526 15.53 7.40 -8.59
CA ASP A 526 15.56 6.43 -7.49
C ASP A 526 16.94 6.43 -6.82
N VAL A 527 17.22 7.51 -6.09
CA VAL A 527 18.49 7.75 -5.36
C VAL A 527 18.28 8.02 -3.89
#